data_AF-A0A7Y0BDL8-F1
#
_entry.id   AF-A0A7Y0BDL8-F1
#
_cell.length_a   1.000
_cell.length_b   1.000
_cell.length_c   1.000
_cell.angle_alpha   90.00
_cell.angle_beta   90.00
_cell.angle_gamma   90.00
#
_symmetry.space_group_name_H-M   'P 1'
#
loop_
_entity.id
_entity.type
_entity.pdbx_description
1 polymer ?
#
loop_
_entity_poly.entity_id
_entity_poly.type
_entity_poly.pdbx_seq_one_letter_code
_entity_poly.pdbx_strand_id
1 'polypeptide(L)'
;MQPRTMEALEDWRTAWEDQQAAAQEAFTAAFPALDTLDPRCRCYGPTLRWATPGEGEGKVCLDDHGRATAEFEHVPKAAVGKALEEVFGTNWFDEGEAGFAGAEPGEYTYEDESTYAEYYIHVHETGLATLSISYLKIEDIVVILDALEQVLAEHRTT
;
A
#
# COMPACT_ATOMS: atom_id res chain seq x y z
N MET A 1 7.98 -27.26 26.73
CA MET A 1 6.60 -27.04 26.27
C MET A 1 5.92 -28.40 26.16
N GLN A 2 4.63 -28.54 26.48
CA GLN A 2 3.95 -29.84 26.35
C GLN A 2 3.87 -30.23 24.86
N PRO A 3 3.95 -31.53 24.49
CA PRO A 3 3.95 -31.96 23.08
C PRO A 3 2.79 -31.37 22.26
N ARG A 4 1.56 -31.43 22.78
CA ARG A 4 0.38 -30.85 22.14
C ARG A 4 0.48 -29.33 21.95
N THR A 5 1.16 -28.62 22.85
CA THR A 5 1.38 -27.18 22.71
C THR A 5 2.41 -26.87 21.62
N MET A 6 3.41 -27.73 21.42
CA MET A 6 4.36 -27.57 20.30
C MET A 6 3.67 -27.80 18.97
N GLU A 7 2.87 -28.87 18.86
CA GLU A 7 2.05 -29.17 17.69
C GLU A 7 1.10 -28.01 17.34
N ALA A 8 0.33 -27.50 18.31
CA ALA A 8 -0.57 -26.37 18.08
C ALA A 8 0.18 -25.08 17.67
N LEU A 9 1.42 -24.88 18.13
CA LEU A 9 2.25 -23.75 17.72
C LEU A 9 2.82 -23.92 16.31
N GLU A 10 3.17 -25.16 15.93
CA GLU A 10 3.58 -25.51 14.57
C GLU A 10 2.43 -25.29 13.59
N ASP A 11 1.23 -25.79 13.89
CA ASP A 11 0.02 -25.57 13.09
C ASP A 11 -0.27 -24.08 12.89
N TRP A 12 -0.18 -23.29 13.96
CA TRP A 12 -0.38 -21.84 13.90
C TRP A 12 0.66 -21.16 12.99
N ARG A 13 1.92 -21.57 13.04
CA ARG A 13 2.98 -21.03 12.16
C ARG A 13 2.72 -21.36 10.70
N THR A 14 2.32 -22.59 10.40
CA THR A 14 1.97 -23.00 9.04
C THR A 14 0.80 -22.17 8.51
N ALA A 15 -0.27 -21.99 9.29
CA ALA A 15 -1.39 -21.14 8.89
C ALA A 15 -0.98 -19.68 8.65
N TRP A 16 -0.04 -19.15 9.43
CA TRP A 16 0.51 -17.81 9.25
C TRP A 16 1.37 -17.68 7.98
N GLU A 17 2.15 -18.70 7.64
CA GLU A 17 2.90 -18.75 6.38
C GLU A 17 1.96 -18.80 5.17
N ASP A 18 0.90 -19.61 5.24
CA ASP A 18 -0.12 -19.69 4.19
C ASP A 18 -0.84 -18.34 4.00
N GLN A 19 -1.18 -17.66 5.09
CA GLN A 19 -1.80 -16.32 5.04
C GLN A 19 -0.88 -15.28 4.40
N GLN A 20 0.41 -15.30 4.71
CA GLN A 20 1.39 -14.40 4.09
C GLN A 20 1.54 -14.64 2.59
N ALA A 21 1.52 -15.90 2.16
CA ALA A 21 1.58 -16.25 0.74
C ALA A 21 0.34 -15.78 0.00
N ALA A 22 -0.86 -16.02 0.56
CA ALA A 22 -2.12 -15.57 -0.02
C ALA A 22 -2.21 -14.04 -0.12
N ALA A 23 -1.70 -13.30 0.87
CA ALA A 23 -1.65 -11.84 0.83
C ALA A 23 -0.75 -11.34 -0.32
N GLN A 24 0.44 -11.92 -0.49
CA GLN A 24 1.32 -11.57 -1.61
C GLN A 24 0.69 -11.88 -2.97
N GLU A 25 0.00 -13.01 -3.11
CA GLU A 25 -0.76 -13.34 -4.32
C GLU A 25 -1.83 -12.28 -4.59
N ALA A 26 -2.57 -11.84 -3.57
CA ALA A 26 -3.56 -10.77 -3.72
C ALA A 26 -2.91 -9.43 -4.13
N PHE A 27 -1.78 -9.07 -3.53
CA PHE A 27 -1.05 -7.83 -3.88
C PHE A 27 -0.56 -7.86 -5.32
N THR A 28 0.06 -8.96 -5.75
CA THR A 28 0.56 -9.12 -7.13
C THR A 28 -0.56 -9.28 -8.16
N ALA A 29 -1.73 -9.80 -7.76
CA ALA A 29 -2.91 -9.80 -8.63
C ALA A 29 -3.44 -8.38 -8.87
N ALA A 30 -3.45 -7.53 -7.84
CA ALA A 30 -3.89 -6.14 -7.93
C ALA A 30 -2.85 -5.22 -8.60
N PHE A 31 -1.57 -5.46 -8.36
CA PHE A 31 -0.47 -4.66 -8.90
C PHE A 31 0.62 -5.58 -9.48
N PRO A 32 0.48 -6.04 -10.75
CA PRO A 32 1.33 -7.09 -11.32
C PRO A 32 2.82 -6.74 -11.45
N ALA A 33 3.18 -5.45 -11.39
CA ALA A 33 4.57 -5.00 -11.42
C ALA A 33 5.28 -5.08 -10.05
N LEU A 34 4.61 -5.56 -9.00
CA LEU A 34 5.22 -5.90 -7.72
C LEU A 34 6.08 -7.18 -7.85
N ASP A 35 7.37 -7.06 -7.58
CA ASP A 35 8.35 -8.14 -7.62
C ASP A 35 8.55 -8.79 -6.24
N THR A 36 8.44 -10.12 -6.21
CA THR A 36 8.66 -11.00 -5.05
C THR A 36 10.14 -11.31 -4.79
N LEU A 37 11.06 -10.94 -5.68
CA LEU A 37 12.45 -11.44 -5.69
C LEU A 37 13.48 -10.60 -4.93
N ASP A 38 13.14 -9.45 -4.32
CA ASP A 38 14.11 -8.63 -3.57
C ASP A 38 14.25 -9.07 -2.09
N PRO A 39 15.36 -9.70 -1.67
CA PRO A 39 15.54 -10.24 -0.32
C PRO A 39 15.88 -9.18 0.75
N ARG A 40 15.88 -7.88 0.43
CA ARG A 40 16.53 -6.84 1.26
C ARG A 40 15.62 -5.99 2.14
N CYS A 41 14.32 -6.22 2.21
CA CYS A 41 13.44 -5.27 2.89
C CYS A 41 13.00 -5.71 4.29
N ARG A 42 13.07 -4.77 5.25
CA ARG A 42 12.74 -4.94 6.67
C ARG A 42 11.30 -4.48 6.95
N CYS A 43 10.33 -5.21 6.43
CA CYS A 43 9.07 -5.36 7.16
C CYS A 43 9.14 -6.66 7.97
N TYR A 44 8.24 -6.87 8.92
CA TYR A 44 8.23 -8.08 9.74
C TYR A 44 7.95 -9.39 8.95
N GLY A 45 7.65 -9.27 7.65
CA GLY A 45 7.49 -10.38 6.70
C GLY A 45 7.98 -10.05 5.26
N PRO A 46 7.68 -10.91 4.28
CA PRO A 46 8.05 -10.71 2.88
C PRO A 46 7.52 -9.39 2.34
N THR A 47 8.37 -8.69 1.59
CA THR A 47 8.07 -7.38 1.02
C THR A 47 8.17 -7.45 -0.49
N LEU A 48 7.12 -7.01 -1.17
CA LEU A 48 7.09 -6.86 -2.61
C LEU A 48 7.53 -5.46 -2.98
N ARG A 49 8.23 -5.30 -4.10
CA ARG A 49 8.70 -3.98 -4.56
C ARG A 49 8.32 -3.70 -5.99
N TRP A 50 8.10 -2.43 -6.28
CA TRP A 50 7.85 -1.95 -7.62
C TRP A 50 8.77 -0.78 -7.90
N ALA A 51 9.30 -0.70 -9.12
CA ALA A 51 10.03 0.46 -9.60
C ALA A 51 9.89 0.51 -11.12
N THR A 52 9.21 1.53 -11.63
CA THR A 52 9.02 1.74 -13.07
C THR A 52 9.44 3.15 -13.45
N PRO A 53 10.43 3.31 -14.35
CA PRO A 53 10.91 4.62 -14.76
C PRO A 53 9.78 5.51 -15.29
N GLY A 54 9.62 6.70 -14.70
CA GLY A 54 8.59 7.67 -15.08
C GLY A 54 7.25 7.50 -14.35
N GLU A 55 7.04 6.40 -13.63
CA GLU A 55 5.82 6.14 -12.87
C GLU A 55 6.02 6.20 -11.35
N GLY A 56 7.21 5.83 -10.89
CA GLY A 56 7.58 5.88 -9.48
C GLY A 56 8.16 4.55 -9.00
N GLU A 57 8.25 4.43 -7.68
CA GLU A 57 8.69 3.23 -7.00
C GLU A 57 7.89 3.01 -5.72
N GLY A 58 7.92 1.81 -5.19
CA GLY A 58 7.25 1.51 -3.95
C GLY A 58 7.48 0.10 -3.43
N LYS A 59 6.84 -0.19 -2.32
CA LYS A 59 6.84 -1.49 -1.67
C LYS A 59 5.53 -1.73 -0.94
N VAL A 60 5.18 -3.01 -0.80
CA VAL A 60 4.04 -3.47 -0.01
C VAL A 60 4.49 -4.65 0.82
N CYS A 61 4.09 -4.70 2.09
CA CYS A 61 4.44 -5.79 2.98
C CYS A 61 3.33 -6.09 3.99
N LEU A 62 3.37 -7.30 4.54
CA LEU A 62 2.55 -7.72 5.67
C LEU A 62 3.30 -7.48 6.98
N ASP A 63 2.63 -6.91 7.97
CA ASP A 63 3.10 -6.83 9.36
C ASP A 63 2.85 -8.14 10.11
N ASP A 64 3.35 -8.22 11.35
CA ASP A 64 3.22 -9.39 12.23
C ASP A 64 1.80 -9.59 12.81
N HIS A 65 0.87 -8.68 12.50
CA HIS A 65 -0.54 -8.71 12.89
C HIS A 65 -1.49 -9.02 11.71
N GLY A 66 -0.94 -9.28 10.52
CA GLY A 66 -1.73 -9.59 9.32
C GLY A 66 -2.32 -8.36 8.64
N ARG A 67 -1.75 -7.19 8.89
CA ARG A 67 -2.10 -5.92 8.24
C ARG A 67 -1.03 -5.55 7.22
N ALA A 68 -1.40 -4.71 6.27
CA ALA A 68 -0.50 -4.27 5.23
C ALA A 68 0.09 -2.88 5.51
N THR A 69 1.32 -2.71 5.08
CA THR A 69 1.96 -1.40 4.92
C THR A 69 2.39 -1.24 3.47
N ALA A 70 2.11 -0.08 2.89
CA ALA A 70 2.56 0.29 1.57
C ALA A 70 3.26 1.64 1.59
N GLU A 71 4.36 1.75 0.85
CA GLU A 71 5.10 3.00 0.68
C GLU A 71 5.38 3.18 -0.81
N PHE A 72 4.98 4.32 -1.34
CA PHE A 72 5.19 4.73 -2.73
C PHE A 72 5.89 6.07 -2.77
N GLU A 73 6.91 6.18 -3.61
CA GLU A 73 7.74 7.37 -3.76
C GLU A 73 7.78 7.78 -5.22
N HIS A 74 7.88 9.10 -5.44
CA HIS A 74 8.02 9.70 -6.77
C HIS A 74 6.89 9.33 -7.75
N VAL A 75 5.68 9.09 -7.24
CA VAL A 75 4.51 8.77 -8.07
C VAL A 75 3.83 10.05 -8.52
N PRO A 76 3.29 10.16 -9.75
CA PRO A 76 2.52 11.33 -10.16
C PRO A 76 1.40 11.65 -9.16
N LYS A 77 1.35 12.89 -8.67
CA LYS A 77 0.32 13.34 -7.71
C LYS A 77 -1.09 13.07 -8.23
N ALA A 78 -1.32 13.30 -9.53
CA ALA A 78 -2.60 13.06 -10.17
C ALA A 78 -3.04 11.58 -10.07
N ALA A 79 -2.09 10.65 -10.22
CA ALA A 79 -2.37 9.22 -10.12
C ALA A 79 -2.74 8.81 -8.70
N VAL A 80 -1.96 9.26 -7.71
CA VAL A 80 -2.25 9.04 -6.28
C VAL A 80 -3.62 9.60 -5.91
N GLY A 81 -3.91 10.85 -6.32
CA GLY A 81 -5.19 11.49 -6.01
C GLY A 81 -6.38 10.75 -6.58
N LYS A 82 -6.32 10.38 -7.87
CA LYS A 82 -7.39 9.63 -8.52
C LYS A 82 -7.61 8.26 -7.87
N ALA A 83 -6.54 7.53 -7.57
CA ALA A 83 -6.64 6.23 -6.92
C ALA A 83 -7.30 6.34 -5.53
N LEU A 84 -6.86 7.28 -4.69
CA LEU A 84 -7.45 7.47 -3.35
C LEU A 84 -8.91 7.96 -3.42
N GLU A 85 -9.26 8.81 -4.40
CA GLU A 85 -10.64 9.23 -4.64
C GLU A 85 -11.54 8.07 -5.07
N GLU A 86 -11.05 7.13 -5.88
CA GLU A 86 -11.81 5.95 -6.28
C GLU A 86 -12.08 5.01 -5.09
N VAL A 87 -11.13 4.88 -4.17
CA VAL A 87 -11.28 4.00 -3.00
C VAL A 87 -12.12 4.65 -1.89
N PHE A 88 -11.83 5.90 -1.55
CA PHE A 88 -12.40 6.55 -0.36
C PHE A 88 -13.46 7.61 -0.68
N GLY A 89 -13.60 7.98 -1.94
CA GLY A 89 -14.50 9.02 -2.40
C GLY A 89 -13.87 10.43 -2.40
N THR A 90 -14.55 11.35 -3.10
CA THR A 90 -14.09 12.73 -3.36
C THR A 90 -13.84 13.58 -2.11
N ASN A 91 -14.44 13.20 -0.98
CA ASN A 91 -14.42 14.00 0.25
C ASN A 91 -13.46 13.44 1.31
N TRP A 92 -12.66 12.43 0.97
CA TRP A 92 -11.73 11.83 1.92
C TRP A 92 -10.55 12.76 2.27
N PHE A 93 -10.14 13.60 1.33
CA PHE A 93 -9.05 14.57 1.52
C PHE A 93 -9.60 15.99 1.47
N ASP A 94 -9.54 16.72 2.59
CA ASP A 94 -10.19 18.03 2.77
C ASP A 94 -9.24 19.24 2.78
N GLU A 95 -7.92 19.01 2.70
CA GLU A 95 -6.89 20.06 2.73
C GLU A 95 -6.79 20.88 1.43
N GLY A 96 -7.58 20.58 0.39
CA GLY A 96 -7.63 21.31 -0.88
C GLY A 96 -9.07 21.54 -1.38
N GLU A 97 -9.34 22.69 -2.03
CA GLU A 97 -10.69 23.04 -2.52
C GLU A 97 -11.27 22.03 -3.53
N ALA A 98 -10.38 21.32 -4.25
CA ALA A 98 -10.72 20.25 -5.19
C ALA A 98 -10.24 18.88 -4.68
N GLY A 99 -10.19 18.68 -3.36
CA GLY A 99 -9.63 17.50 -2.73
C GLY A 99 -8.13 17.35 -2.99
N PHE A 100 -7.66 16.11 -3.14
CA PHE A 100 -6.24 15.82 -3.33
C PHE A 100 -5.64 16.50 -4.58
N ALA A 101 -6.42 16.62 -5.66
CA ALA A 101 -5.97 17.29 -6.87
C ALA A 101 -5.58 18.76 -6.61
N GLY A 102 -6.33 19.43 -5.73
CA GLY A 102 -6.09 20.82 -5.30
C GLY A 102 -5.14 20.99 -4.13
N ALA A 103 -4.59 19.92 -3.55
CA ALA A 103 -3.67 20.01 -2.42
C ALA A 103 -2.40 20.78 -2.78
N GLU A 104 -1.97 21.72 -1.95
CA GLU A 104 -0.70 22.42 -2.13
C GLU A 104 0.50 21.50 -1.79
N PRO A 105 1.73 21.84 -2.20
CA PRO A 105 2.92 21.12 -1.75
C PRO A 105 3.04 21.16 -0.22
N GLY A 106 3.33 20.01 0.39
CA GLY A 106 3.37 19.87 1.85
C GLY A 106 3.23 18.43 2.32
N GLU A 107 3.32 18.26 3.63
CA GLU A 107 3.16 16.99 4.33
C GLU A 107 1.79 16.95 5.02
N TYR A 108 1.08 15.85 4.80
CA TYR A 108 -0.25 15.59 5.33
C TYR A 108 -0.23 14.25 6.06
N THR A 109 -0.78 14.20 7.26
CA THR A 109 -0.84 12.97 8.06
C THR A 109 -2.24 12.78 8.60
N TYR A 110 -2.77 11.57 8.48
CA TYR A 110 -4.09 11.20 8.94
C TYR A 110 -4.03 9.84 9.65
N GLU A 111 -4.80 9.71 10.73
CA GLU A 111 -5.01 8.45 11.43
C GLU A 111 -6.51 8.15 11.43
N ASP A 112 -6.89 6.97 10.96
CA ASP A 112 -8.26 6.49 11.08
C ASP A 112 -8.46 5.88 12.47
N GLU A 113 -9.17 6.60 13.35
CA GLU A 113 -9.44 6.15 14.72
C GLU A 113 -10.19 4.81 14.82
N SER A 114 -10.89 4.39 13.76
CA SER A 114 -11.66 3.14 13.73
C SER A 114 -10.80 1.94 13.36
N THR A 115 -9.81 2.13 12.48
CA THR A 115 -8.96 1.05 11.96
C THR A 115 -7.53 1.11 12.47
N TYR A 116 -7.12 2.22 13.08
CA TYR A 116 -5.74 2.59 13.41
C TYR A 116 -4.81 2.61 12.20
N ALA A 117 -5.38 2.77 10.99
CA ALA A 117 -4.60 2.97 9.78
C ALA A 117 -3.97 4.37 9.80
N GLU A 118 -2.69 4.45 9.51
CA GLU A 118 -1.95 5.71 9.43
C GLU A 118 -1.61 6.02 7.98
N TYR A 119 -1.87 7.24 7.56
CA TYR A 119 -1.62 7.74 6.22
C TYR A 119 -0.67 8.92 6.33
N TYR A 120 0.40 8.89 5.55
CA TYR A 120 1.30 10.01 5.34
C TYR A 120 1.39 10.29 3.85
N ILE A 121 1.17 11.54 3.48
CA ILE A 121 1.25 12.00 2.10
C ILE A 121 2.15 13.22 2.04
N HIS A 122 3.17 13.17 1.19
CA HIS A 122 3.98 14.34 0.87
C HIS A 122 3.75 14.70 -0.60
N VAL A 123 3.15 15.86 -0.83
CA VAL A 123 2.97 16.45 -2.16
C VAL A 123 4.21 17.30 -2.46
N HIS A 124 4.97 16.91 -3.47
CA HIS A 124 6.19 17.61 -3.88
C HIS A 124 5.87 18.76 -4.82
N GLU A 125 6.70 19.81 -4.82
CA GLU A 125 6.59 20.95 -5.76
C GLU A 125 6.68 20.53 -7.24
N THR A 126 7.25 19.35 -7.51
CA THR A 126 7.45 18.79 -8.85
C THR A 126 6.20 18.14 -9.44
N GLY A 127 5.08 18.11 -8.72
CA GLY A 127 3.86 17.40 -9.14
C GLY A 127 3.92 15.89 -8.88
N LEU A 128 4.88 15.44 -8.08
CA LEU A 128 4.98 14.08 -7.57
C LEU A 128 4.41 13.99 -6.15
N ALA A 129 4.12 12.79 -5.69
CA ALA A 129 3.69 12.48 -4.36
C ALA A 129 4.47 11.29 -3.78
N THR A 130 4.69 11.33 -2.48
CA THR A 130 5.03 10.17 -1.66
C THR A 130 3.80 9.80 -0.85
N LEU A 131 3.43 8.53 -0.85
CA LEU A 131 2.31 7.97 -0.10
C LEU A 131 2.83 6.84 0.77
N SER A 132 2.71 6.97 2.09
CA SER A 132 2.95 5.89 3.04
C SER A 132 1.65 5.58 3.74
N ILE A 133 1.28 4.31 3.78
CA ILE A 133 0.10 3.84 4.50
C ILE A 133 0.49 2.66 5.36
N SER A 134 0.19 2.73 6.65
CA SER A 134 0.50 1.69 7.62
C SER A 134 -0.76 1.10 8.23
N TYR A 135 -0.68 -0.18 8.60
CA TYR A 135 -1.69 -0.89 9.37
C TYR A 135 -3.05 -1.08 8.67
N LEU A 136 -3.08 -1.16 7.34
CA LEU A 136 -4.31 -1.42 6.59
C LEU A 136 -4.77 -2.87 6.68
N LYS A 137 -6.07 -3.09 6.51
CA LYS A 137 -6.55 -4.43 6.19
C LYS A 137 -6.07 -4.83 4.78
N ILE A 138 -5.95 -6.14 4.59
CA ILE A 138 -5.52 -6.70 3.30
C ILE A 138 -6.49 -6.36 2.17
N GLU A 139 -7.79 -6.41 2.43
CA GLU A 139 -8.82 -6.04 1.45
C GLU A 139 -8.67 -4.58 1.00
N ASP A 140 -8.44 -3.66 1.92
CA ASP A 140 -8.34 -2.23 1.62
C ASP A 140 -7.08 -1.92 0.81
N ILE A 141 -5.92 -2.48 1.18
CA ILE A 141 -4.69 -2.23 0.42
C ILE A 141 -4.77 -2.83 -0.99
N VAL A 142 -5.42 -3.99 -1.16
CA VAL A 142 -5.59 -4.63 -2.47
C VAL A 142 -6.42 -3.73 -3.38
N VAL A 143 -7.46 -3.09 -2.86
CA VAL A 143 -8.28 -2.14 -3.61
C VAL A 143 -7.50 -0.88 -3.99
N ILE A 144 -6.68 -0.34 -3.07
CA ILE A 144 -5.80 0.81 -3.37
C ILE A 144 -4.76 0.48 -4.44
N LEU A 145 -4.17 -0.72 -4.35
CA LEU A 145 -3.20 -1.21 -5.33
C LEU A 145 -3.82 -1.35 -6.72
N ASP A 146 -5.00 -1.95 -6.81
CA ASP A 146 -5.73 -2.12 -8.08
C ASP A 146 -6.08 -0.75 -8.69
N ALA A 147 -6.62 0.17 -7.90
CA ALA A 147 -6.93 1.52 -8.35
C ALA A 147 -5.67 2.26 -8.85
N LEU A 148 -4.57 2.19 -8.11
CA LEU A 148 -3.32 2.83 -8.51
C LEU A 148 -2.76 2.25 -9.83
N GLU A 149 -2.74 0.93 -9.99
CA GLU A 149 -2.28 0.30 -11.23
C GLU A 149 -3.18 0.66 -12.42
N GLN A 150 -4.51 0.69 -12.24
CA GLN A 150 -5.44 1.09 -13.30
C GLN A 150 -5.16 2.53 -13.77
N VAL A 151 -4.99 3.45 -12.83
CA VAL A 151 -4.69 4.86 -13.17
C VAL A 151 -3.33 5.02 -13.84
N LEU A 152 -2.29 4.33 -13.35
CA LEU A 152 -0.98 4.34 -13.99
C LEU A 152 -1.02 3.72 -15.39
N ALA A 153 -1.76 2.63 -15.58
CA ALA A 153 -1.92 1.99 -16.87
C ALA A 153 -2.61 2.90 -17.90
N GLU A 154 -3.62 3.67 -17.50
CA GLU A 154 -4.23 4.70 -18.37
C GLU A 154 -3.19 5.72 -18.83
N HIS A 155 -2.36 6.21 -17.90
CA HIS A 155 -1.28 7.15 -18.23
C HIS A 155 -0.26 6.58 -19.22
N ARG A 156 0.09 5.30 -19.14
CA ARG A 156 1.01 4.63 -20.10
C ARG A 156 0.49 4.66 -21.55
N THR A 157 -0.84 4.74 -21.73
CA THR A 157 -1.47 4.70 -23.06
C THR A 157 -1.70 6.07 -23.69
N THR A 158 -1.36 7.14 -22.99
CA THR A 158 -1.57 8.54 -23.42
C THR A 158 -0.29 9.14 -23.99
#